data_AF-A0A0S4WJ11-F1
#
_entry.id   AF-A0A0S4WJ11-F1
#
_cell.length_a   1.000
_cell.length_b   1.000
_cell.length_c   1.000
_cell.angle_alpha   90.00
_cell.angle_beta   90.00
_cell.angle_gamma   90.00
#
_symmetry.space_group_name_H-M   'P 1'
#
loop_
_entity.id
_entity.type
_entity.pdbx_description
1 polymer ?
#
loop_
_entity_poly.entity_id
_entity_poly.type
_entity_poly.pdbx_seq_one_letter_code
_entity_poly.pdbx_strand_id
1 'polypeptide(L)' 'MTKPHQEDQAEPFFITEEVEAELISAGYEFAPPGHARTASISELFGWRPGETLSEAVNRRLASTGTASECEPRGKGL' A
#
# COMPACT_ATOMS: atom_id res chain seq x y z
N MET A 1 19.45 29.37 8.33
CA MET A 1 18.68 29.45 7.07
C MET A 1 17.54 28.43 7.13
N THR A 2 16.38 28.85 7.59
CA THR A 2 15.12 28.09 7.42
C THR A 2 14.68 28.29 5.98
N LYS A 3 14.60 27.22 5.19
CA LYS A 3 13.97 27.28 3.87
C LYS A 3 12.51 27.67 4.10
N PRO A 4 11.96 28.66 3.39
CA PRO A 4 10.51 28.86 3.39
C PRO A 4 9.91 27.57 2.83
N HIS A 5 9.24 26.81 3.69
CA HIS A 5 8.32 25.79 3.23
C HIS A 5 7.36 26.53 2.31
N GLN A 6 7.35 26.14 1.04
CA GLN A 6 6.45 26.67 0.04
C GLN A 6 5.03 26.70 0.62
N GLU A 7 4.53 27.89 0.93
CA GLU A 7 3.15 28.15 1.39
C GLU A 7 2.11 27.92 0.26
N ASP A 8 2.54 27.36 -0.87
CA ASP A 8 1.78 27.14 -2.11
C ASP A 8 2.06 25.75 -2.72
N GLN A 9 2.12 24.74 -1.85
CA GLN A 9 2.06 23.32 -2.26
C GLN A 9 0.75 22.76 -1.73
N ALA A 10 -0.36 23.12 -2.39
CA ALA A 10 -1.47 22.18 -2.50
C ALA A 10 -0.85 20.83 -2.85
N GLU A 11 -1.08 19.83 -2.00
CA GLU A 11 -0.36 18.56 -2.00
C GLU A 11 -0.16 18.03 -3.42
N PRO A 12 0.99 17.43 -3.76
CA PRO A 12 1.16 16.84 -5.08
C PRO A 12 0.05 15.80 -5.29
N PHE A 13 -0.98 16.15 -6.05
CA PHE A 13 -1.95 15.20 -6.53
C PHE A 13 -1.16 14.21 -7.38
N PHE A 14 -1.18 12.94 -6.98
CA PHE A 14 -0.46 11.88 -7.68
C PHE A 14 -0.97 11.66 -9.13
N ILE A 15 -2.09 12.29 -9.48
CA ILE A 15 -2.78 12.24 -10.77
C ILE A 15 -3.45 13.58 -11.05
N THR A 16 -3.47 14.02 -12.31
CA THR A 16 -4.21 15.22 -12.76
C THR A 16 -5.68 14.89 -12.97
N GLU A 17 -6.56 15.91 -13.00
CA GLU A 17 -8.01 15.74 -13.22
C GLU A 17 -8.34 14.99 -14.53
N GLU A 18 -7.56 15.22 -15.59
CA GLU A 18 -7.71 14.51 -16.87
C GLU A 18 -7.42 13.01 -16.73
N VAL A 19 -6.33 12.66 -16.05
CA VAL A 19 -5.94 11.26 -15.81
C VAL A 19 -6.94 10.57 -14.88
N GLU A 20 -7.45 11.28 -13.87
CA GLU A 20 -8.51 10.76 -13.00
C GLU A 20 -9.79 10.45 -13.78
N ALA A 21 -10.23 11.35 -14.67
CA ALA A 21 -11.42 11.15 -15.48
C ALA A 21 -11.29 9.95 -16.44
N GLU A 22 -10.12 9.76 -17.05
CA GLU A 22 -9.84 8.59 -17.89
C GLU A 22 -9.91 7.29 -17.07
N LEU A 23 -9.34 7.28 -15.87
CA LEU A 23 -9.33 6.11 -15.00
C LEU A 23 -10.74 5.78 -14.49
N ILE A 24 -11.54 6.78 -14.11
CA ILE A 24 -12.94 6.59 -13.74
C ILE A 24 -13.75 6.04 -14.92
N SER A 25 -13.56 6.57 -16.13
CA SER A 25 -14.23 6.07 -17.35
C SER A 25 -13.86 4.61 -17.66
N ALA A 26 -12.62 4.21 -17.39
CA ALA A 26 -12.15 2.84 -17.48
C ALA A 26 -12.67 1.93 -16.34
N GLY A 27 -13.41 2.48 -15.37
CA GLY A 27 -14.03 1.74 -14.26
C GLY A 27 -13.15 1.62 -13.01
N TYR A 28 -12.10 2.44 -12.86
CA TYR A 28 -11.32 2.51 -11.63
C TYR A 28 -12.00 3.39 -10.57
N GLU A 29 -11.91 2.97 -9.31
CA GLU A 29 -12.45 3.71 -8.16
C GLU A 29 -11.31 4.17 -7.24
N PHE A 30 -11.29 5.46 -6.92
CA PHE A 30 -10.33 6.06 -6.00
C PHE A 30 -10.94 6.18 -4.59
N ALA A 31 -10.96 5.07 -3.85
CA ALA A 31 -11.37 5.07 -2.45
C ALA A 31 -10.15 5.21 -1.52
N PRO A 32 -10.21 6.07 -0.48
CA PRO A 32 -9.19 6.06 0.55
C PRO A 32 -9.14 4.67 1.20
N PRO A 33 -7.95 4.14 1.53
CA PRO A 33 -7.86 2.82 2.13
C PRO A 33 -8.68 2.76 3.42
N GLY A 34 -9.58 1.78 3.53
CA GLY A 34 -10.46 1.60 4.70
C GLY A 34 -9.75 1.16 5.99
N HIS A 35 -8.42 1.18 6.01
CA HIS A 35 -7.61 0.84 7.16
C HIS A 35 -6.88 2.07 7.70
N ALA A 36 -6.87 2.25 9.02
CA ALA A 36 -6.11 3.32 9.66
C ALA A 36 -4.60 3.22 9.39
N ARG A 37 -4.10 2.01 9.07
CA ARG A 37 -2.71 1.73 8.69
C ARG A 37 -2.65 0.56 7.71
N THR A 38 -1.74 0.64 6.75
CA THR A 38 -1.31 -0.52 5.97
C THR A 38 -0.55 -1.48 6.88
N ALA A 39 -0.64 -2.79 6.62
CA ALA A 39 0.28 -3.74 7.24
C ALA A 39 1.72 -3.39 6.81
N SER A 40 2.65 -3.40 7.75
CA SER A 40 4.06 -3.14 7.44
C SER A 40 4.62 -4.22 6.52
N ILE A 41 5.67 -3.90 5.75
CA ILE A 41 6.38 -4.89 4.91
C ILE A 41 6.88 -6.06 5.77
N SER A 42 7.29 -5.78 7.02
CA SER A 42 7.65 -6.80 8.00
C SER A 42 6.48 -7.70 8.38
N GLU A 43 5.28 -7.16 8.58
CA GLU A 43 4.07 -7.96 8.82
C GLU A 43 3.63 -8.75 7.58
N LEU A 44 3.75 -8.17 6.39
CA LEU A 44 3.33 -8.78 5.14
C LEU A 44 4.25 -9.91 4.69
N PHE A 45 5.56 -9.76 4.84
CA PHE A 45 6.57 -10.69 4.29
C PHE A 45 7.48 -11.31 5.36
N GLY A 46 7.22 -11.03 6.64
CA GLY A 46 8.09 -11.48 7.74
C GLY A 46 9.50 -10.92 7.63
N TRP A 47 9.67 -9.72 7.05
CA TRP A 47 10.98 -9.16 6.69
C TRP A 47 11.89 -8.98 7.91
N ARG A 48 13.10 -9.53 7.83
CA ARG A 48 14.09 -9.57 8.92
C ARG A 48 15.21 -8.53 8.72
N PRO A 49 15.84 -8.05 9.80
CA PRO A 49 17.02 -7.19 9.69
C PRO A 49 18.16 -7.86 8.92
N GLY A 50 18.77 -7.14 7.97
CA GLY A 50 19.89 -7.65 7.16
C GLY A 50 19.49 -8.50 5.95
N GLU A 51 18.19 -8.74 5.76
CA GLU A 51 17.64 -9.43 4.60
C GLU A 51 17.18 -8.40 3.54
N THR A 52 17.20 -8.76 2.26
CA THR A 52 16.60 -7.98 1.18
C THR A 52 15.10 -8.24 1.08
N LEU A 53 14.33 -7.29 0.51
CA LEU A 53 12.91 -7.50 0.26
C LEU A 53 12.65 -8.74 -0.61
N SER A 54 13.50 -8.98 -1.62
CA SER A 54 13.35 -10.12 -2.52
C SER A 54 13.51 -11.45 -1.77
N GLU A 55 14.49 -11.57 -0.88
CA GLU A 55 14.68 -12.75 -0.03
C GLU A 55 13.45 -13.00 0.88
N ALA A 56 12.92 -11.94 1.49
CA ALA A 56 11.73 -12.04 2.34
C ALA A 56 10.49 -12.49 1.55
N VAL A 57 10.27 -11.93 0.37
CA VAL A 57 9.17 -12.29 -0.54
C VAL A 57 9.32 -13.75 -1.01
N ASN A 58 10.50 -14.14 -1.48
CA ASN A 58 10.76 -15.49 -1.96
C ASN A 58 10.56 -16.55 -0.88
N ARG A 59 11.01 -16.28 0.36
CA ARG A 59 10.74 -17.14 1.52
C ARG A 59 9.25 -17.30 1.76
N ARG A 60 8.50 -16.20 1.74
CA ARG A 60 7.04 -16.26 1.95
C ARG A 60 6.34 -17.02 0.84
N LEU A 61 6.70 -16.78 -0.42
CA LEU A 61 6.13 -17.49 -1.56
C LEU A 61 6.42 -19.00 -1.51
N ALA A 62 7.63 -19.38 -1.08
CA ALA A 62 7.98 -20.78 -0.84
C ALA A 62 7.13 -21.42 0.28
N SER A 63 6.72 -20.64 1.30
CA SER A 63 5.82 -21.13 2.36
C SER A 63 4.33 -21.15 1.97
N THR A 64 3.87 -20.26 1.08
CA THR A 64 2.44 -20.13 0.73
C THR A 64 1.93 -21.19 -0.25
N GLY A 65 2.79 -22.08 -0.76
CA GLY A 65 2.39 -23.22 -1.60
C GLY A 65 1.47 -24.24 -0.94
N THR A 66 1.06 -24.06 0.33
CA THR A 66 0.22 -25.02 1.08
C THR A 66 -0.90 -24.43 1.94
N ALA A 67 -1.16 -23.12 1.96
CA ALA A 67 -2.34 -22.55 2.61
C ALA A 67 -2.54 -21.08 2.20
N SER A 68 -3.34 -20.84 1.16
CA SER A 68 -3.92 -19.52 0.90
C SER A 68 -5.27 -19.43 1.59
N GLU A 69 -5.27 -19.40 2.92
CA GLU A 69 -6.43 -18.95 3.69
C GLU A 69 -6.21 -17.48 4.06
N CYS A 70 -6.63 -16.59 3.17
CA CYS A 70 -6.94 -15.22 3.57
C CYS A 70 -8.25 -15.27 4.35
N GLU A 71 -8.19 -15.64 5.63
CA GLU A 71 -9.35 -15.56 6.51
C GLU A 71 -9.73 -14.09 6.72
N PRO A 72 -11.00 -13.71 6.50
CA PRO A 72 -11.47 -12.37 6.80
C PRO A 72 -11.42 -12.16 8.32
N ARG A 73 -10.52 -11.27 8.79
CA ARG A 73 -10.51 -10.83 10.18
C ARG A 73 -11.90 -10.29 10.55
N GLY A 74 -12.50 -10.92 11.55
CA GLY A 74 -13.92 -10.83 11.86
C GLY A 74 -14.46 -9.45 12.22
N LYS A 75 -15.79 -9.35 12.10
CA LYS A 75 -16.62 -8.24 12.55
C LYS A 75 -16.42 -8.00 14.06
N GLY A 76 -15.97 -6.82 14.44
CA GLY A 76 -16.13 -6.29 15.79
C GLY A 76 -17.47 -5.55 15.89
N LEU A 77 -18.29 -5.94 16.88
CA LEU A 77 -19.54 -5.27 17.29
C LEU A 77 -19.31 -3.81 17.71
#